data_AF-A0A1H7MKA5-F1
#
_entry.id   AF-A0A1H7MKA5-F1
#
_cell.length_a   1.000
_cell.length_b   1.000
_cell.length_c   1.000
_cell.angle_alpha   90.00
_cell.angle_beta   90.00
_cell.angle_gamma   90.00
#
_symmetry.space_group_name_H-M   'P 1'
#
loop_
_entity.id
_entity.type
_entity.pdbx_description
1 polymer ?
#
loop_
_entity_poly.entity_id
_entity_poly.type
_entity_poly.pdbx_seq_one_letter_code
_entity_poly.pdbx_strand_id
1 'polypeptide(L)'
;MQYNKVEISGVNTGNLKVLTEEEKQELLKKTHAGDKKAREQLINGNLRLVLSVLQKYSSGKESPDDLFQVGVVGLIKAIDNFDVGLNVRFSTYAVPTA
;
A
#
# COMPACT_ATOMS: atom_id res chain seq x y z
N MET A 1 18.08 9.69 2.31
CA MET A 1 18.64 8.50 1.64
C MET A 1 17.58 7.97 0.67
N GLN A 2 17.88 7.91 -0.62
CA GLN A 2 16.99 7.31 -1.61
C GLN A 2 17.20 5.79 -1.53
N TYR A 3 16.16 5.02 -1.23
CA TYR A 3 16.28 3.56 -1.19
C TYR A 3 16.48 3.05 -2.62
N ASN A 4 17.74 2.90 -3.04
CA ASN A 4 18.13 2.41 -4.36
C ASN A 4 18.04 0.89 -4.51
N LYS A 5 17.47 0.18 -3.52
CA LYS A 5 17.28 -1.27 -3.59
C LYS A 5 16.06 -1.55 -4.47
N VAL A 6 16.32 -2.08 -5.67
CA VAL A 6 15.29 -2.47 -6.66
C VAL A 6 14.42 -3.64 -6.17
N GLU A 7 14.87 -4.34 -5.13
CA GLU A 7 14.12 -5.42 -4.48
C GLU A 7 14.07 -5.23 -2.96
N ILE A 8 12.86 -5.11 -2.42
CA ILE A 8 12.60 -5.02 -0.97
C ILE A 8 11.67 -6.16 -0.59
N SER A 9 12.07 -6.99 0.37
CA SER A 9 11.37 -8.21 0.78
C SER A 9 11.03 -9.15 -0.39
N GLY A 10 11.90 -9.22 -1.41
CA GLY A 10 11.69 -10.02 -2.63
C GLY A 10 10.69 -9.42 -3.63
N VAL A 11 10.22 -8.19 -3.40
CA VAL A 11 9.32 -7.48 -4.31
C VAL A 11 10.13 -6.49 -5.15
N ASN A 12 10.01 -6.57 -6.47
CA ASN A 12 10.64 -5.62 -7.38
C ASN A 12 9.91 -4.27 -7.33
N THR A 13 10.56 -3.27 -6.73
CA THR A 13 10.00 -1.94 -6.49
C THR A 13 9.99 -1.07 -7.76
N GLY A 14 10.76 -1.45 -8.79
CA GLY A 14 10.86 -0.74 -10.06
C GLY A 14 9.70 -1.01 -11.03
N ASN A 15 8.99 -2.13 -10.87
CA ASN A 15 7.89 -2.53 -11.76
C ASN A 15 6.54 -2.68 -11.05
N LEU A 16 6.31 -1.84 -10.03
CA LEU A 16 5.05 -1.87 -9.28
C LEU A 16 3.89 -1.30 -10.10
N LYS A 17 2.81 -2.07 -10.17
CA LYS A 17 1.55 -1.62 -10.79
C LYS A 17 1.01 -0.42 -10.01
N VAL A 18 0.61 0.62 -10.74
CA VAL A 18 -0.09 1.78 -10.17
C VAL A 18 -1.53 1.68 -10.63
N LEU A 19 -2.45 1.53 -9.68
CA LEU A 19 -3.87 1.52 -9.97
C LEU A 19 -4.41 2.96 -10.07
N THR A 20 -5.33 3.18 -11.00
CA THR A 20 -6.12 4.42 -11.03
C THR A 20 -7.09 4.47 -9.85
N GLU A 21 -7.64 5.65 -9.56
CA GLU A 21 -8.64 5.78 -8.48
C GLU A 21 -9.89 4.92 -8.77
N GLU A 22 -10.31 4.84 -10.03
CA GLU A 22 -11.43 4.02 -10.49
C GLU A 22 -11.16 2.53 -10.25
N GLU A 23 -9.98 2.04 -10.66
CA GLU A 23 -9.57 0.65 -10.41
C GLU A 23 -9.55 0.32 -8.92
N LYS A 24 -9.03 1.24 -8.07
CA LYS A 24 -9.01 1.04 -6.62
C LYS A 24 -10.41 0.93 -6.05
N GLN A 25 -11.34 1.80 -6.47
CA GLN A 25 -12.72 1.75 -6.00
C GLN A 25 -13.41 0.44 -6.39
N GLU A 26 -13.21 -0.04 -7.62
CA GLU A 26 -13.74 -1.33 -8.05
C GLU A 26 -13.15 -2.49 -7.24
N LEU A 27 -11.83 -2.51 -7.06
CA LEU A 27 -11.14 -3.55 -6.31
C LEU A 27 -11.50 -3.54 -4.83
N LEU A 28 -11.71 -2.36 -4.23
CA LEU A 28 -12.21 -2.23 -2.86
C LEU A 28 -13.60 -2.83 -2.73
N LYS A 29 -14.54 -2.50 -3.62
CA LYS A 29 -15.89 -3.09 -3.61
C LYS A 29 -15.84 -4.62 -3.71
N LYS A 30 -15.02 -5.16 -4.62
CA LYS A 30 -14.84 -6.61 -4.79
C LYS A 30 -14.18 -7.25 -3.56
N THR A 31 -13.19 -6.58 -2.96
CA THR A 31 -12.53 -7.03 -1.73
C THR A 31 -13.54 -7.16 -0.58
N HIS A 32 -14.40 -6.16 -0.40
CA HIS A 32 -15.46 -6.17 0.62
C HIS A 32 -16.54 -7.23 0.33
N ALA A 33 -16.72 -7.62 -0.92
CA ALA A 33 -17.56 -8.76 -1.31
C ALA A 33 -16.89 -10.14 -1.07
N GLY A 34 -15.66 -10.17 -0.54
CA GLY A 34 -14.91 -11.39 -0.24
C GLY A 34 -13.99 -11.89 -1.37
N ASP A 35 -13.78 -11.10 -2.42
CA ASP A 35 -12.88 -11.47 -3.51
C ASP A 35 -11.41 -11.33 -3.08
N LYS A 36 -10.79 -12.49 -2.83
CA LYS A 36 -9.37 -12.59 -2.46
C LYS A 36 -8.44 -12.10 -3.57
N LYS A 37 -8.77 -12.33 -4.84
CA LYS A 37 -7.94 -11.86 -5.97
C LYS A 37 -7.99 -10.35 -6.08
N ALA A 38 -9.16 -9.75 -5.87
CA ALA A 38 -9.29 -8.30 -5.84
C ALA A 38 -8.46 -7.70 -4.70
N ARG A 39 -8.48 -8.34 -3.53
CA ARG A 39 -7.65 -7.93 -2.37
C ARG A 39 -6.16 -7.97 -2.71
N GLU A 40 -5.68 -9.06 -3.30
CA GLU A 40 -4.28 -9.18 -3.72
C GLU A 40 -3.89 -8.13 -4.77
N GLN A 41 -4.74 -7.87 -5.76
CA GLN A 41 -4.50 -6.83 -6.75
C GLN A 41 -4.44 -5.43 -6.12
N LEU A 42 -5.33 -5.16 -5.16
CA LEU A 42 -5.38 -3.88 -4.46
C LEU A 42 -4.13 -3.67 -3.59
N ILE A 43 -3.67 -4.71 -2.88
CA ILE A 43 -2.42 -4.66 -2.11
C ILE A 43 -1.25 -4.36 -3.05
N ASN A 44 -1.08 -5.16 -4.11
CA ASN A 44 0.01 -5.02 -5.07
C ASN A 44 0.02 -3.64 -5.76
N GLY A 45 -1.15 -3.12 -6.08
CA GLY A 45 -1.31 -1.82 -6.72
C GLY A 45 -1.06 -0.61 -5.81
N ASN A 46 -1.00 -0.82 -4.49
CA ASN A 46 -0.71 0.21 -3.50
C ASN A 46 0.65 0.04 -2.82
N LEU A 47 1.48 -0.94 -3.22
CA LEU A 47 2.85 -1.09 -2.69
C LEU A 47 3.72 0.14 -2.92
N ARG A 48 3.47 0.87 -4.03
CA ARG A 48 4.19 2.12 -4.33
C ARG A 48 3.86 3.24 -3.34
N LEU A 49 2.64 3.24 -2.78
CA LEU A 49 2.26 4.15 -1.69
C LEU A 49 3.06 3.82 -0.44
N VAL A 50 3.18 2.53 -0.08
CA VAL A 50 3.98 2.08 1.07
C VAL A 50 5.41 2.58 0.93
N LEU A 51 6.05 2.37 -0.22
CA LEU A 51 7.42 2.86 -0.46
C LEU A 51 7.55 4.38 -0.29
N SER A 52 6.58 5.14 -0.80
CA SER A 52 6.57 6.61 -0.68
C SER A 52 6.44 7.05 0.79
N VAL A 53 5.62 6.36 1.58
CA VAL A 53 5.50 6.58 3.02
C VAL A 53 6.82 6.24 3.72
N LEU A 54 7.40 5.06 3.47
CA LEU A 54 8.67 4.66 4.08
C LEU A 54 9.80 5.63 3.79
N GLN A 55 9.87 6.17 2.56
CA GLN A 55 10.85 7.19 2.20
C GLN A 55 10.71 8.47 3.05
N LYS A 56 9.50 8.83 3.47
CA LYS A 56 9.25 9.96 4.37
C LYS A 56 9.60 9.66 5.83
N TYR A 57 9.33 8.44 6.30
CA TYR A 57 9.55 8.06 7.71
C TYR A 57 10.93 7.45 7.98
N SER A 58 11.71 7.20 6.93
CA SER A 58 13.07 6.67 7.05
C SER A 58 13.99 7.62 7.81
N SER A 59 14.25 7.28 9.07
CA SER A 59 15.25 7.98 9.90
C SER A 59 16.62 7.28 9.88
N GLY A 60 16.83 6.31 8.98
CA GLY A 60 18.12 5.64 8.76
C GLY A 60 18.54 4.59 9.79
N LYS A 61 17.74 4.35 10.84
CA LYS A 61 18.07 3.37 11.91
C LYS A 61 17.48 1.98 11.70
N GLU A 62 16.44 1.86 10.87
CA GLU A 62 15.68 0.63 10.67
C GLU A 62 15.92 0.03 9.28
N SER A 63 15.86 -1.31 9.23
CA SER A 63 15.96 -2.09 8.01
C SER A 63 14.80 -1.75 7.06
N PRO A 64 15.07 -1.42 5.78
CA PRO A 64 14.01 -1.12 4.82
C PRO A 64 13.08 -2.30 4.58
N ASP A 65 13.58 -3.53 4.70
CA ASP A 65 12.80 -4.75 4.56
C ASP A 65 11.78 -4.89 5.70
N ASP A 66 12.19 -4.65 6.95
CA ASP A 66 11.30 -4.67 8.12
C ASP A 66 10.25 -3.56 8.07
N LEU A 67 10.68 -2.33 7.77
CA LEU A 67 9.80 -1.20 7.58
C LEU A 67 8.76 -1.48 6.48
N PHE A 68 9.17 -2.10 5.39
CA PHE A 68 8.28 -2.48 4.30
C PHE A 68 7.25 -3.52 4.71
N GLN A 69 7.65 -4.56 5.43
CA GLN A 69 6.72 -5.55 5.95
C GLN A 69 5.69 -4.92 6.89
N VAL A 70 6.13 -4.06 7.82
CA VAL A 70 5.22 -3.32 8.72
C VAL A 70 4.26 -2.43 7.92
N GLY A 71 4.77 -1.71 6.93
CA GLY A 71 3.97 -0.85 6.06
C GLY A 71 2.94 -1.62 5.23
N VAL A 72 3.30 -2.81 4.73
CA VAL A 72 2.38 -3.71 4.02
C VAL A 72 1.30 -4.24 4.97
N VAL A 73 1.63 -4.60 6.20
CA VAL A 73 0.63 -4.99 7.21
C VAL A 73 -0.32 -3.83 7.53
N GLY A 74 0.19 -2.61 7.62
CA GLY A 74 -0.62 -1.40 7.78
C GLY A 74 -1.56 -1.17 6.60
N LEU A 75 -1.04 -1.29 5.38
CA LEU A 75 -1.83 -1.20 4.14
C LEU A 75 -2.96 -2.23 4.11
N ILE A 76 -2.66 -3.48 4.46
CA ILE A 76 -3.65 -4.56 4.52
C ILE A 76 -4.77 -4.22 5.49
N LYS A 77 -4.42 -3.79 6.72
CA LYS A 77 -5.41 -3.36 7.71
C LYS A 77 -6.23 -2.18 7.22
N ALA A 78 -5.61 -1.22 6.53
CA ALA A 78 -6.31 -0.08 5.96
C ALA A 78 -7.32 -0.53 4.90
N ILE A 79 -6.95 -1.47 4.01
CA ILE A 79 -7.86 -2.06 3.03
C ILE A 79 -9.04 -2.75 3.73
N ASP A 80 -8.76 -3.59 4.72
CA ASP A 80 -9.78 -4.40 5.39
C ASP A 80 -10.77 -3.53 6.21
N ASN A 81 -10.39 -2.30 6.59
CA ASN A 81 -11.22 -1.37 7.37
C ASN A 81 -11.73 -0.15 6.58
N PHE A 82 -11.34 0.01 5.31
CA PHE A 82 -11.71 1.19 4.54
C PHE A 82 -13.18 1.13 4.13
N ASP A 83 -13.97 2.13 4.54
CA ASP A 83 -15.34 2.23 4.08
C ASP A 83 -15.42 2.97 2.74
N VAL A 84 -15.82 2.24 1.68
CA VAL A 84 -16.03 2.77 0.33
C VAL A 84 -17.13 3.82 0.22
N GLY A 85 -17.99 3.94 1.25
CA GLY A 85 -18.99 4.99 1.38
C GLY A 85 -18.41 6.33 1.84
N LEU A 86 -17.17 6.37 2.34
CA LEU A 86 -16.51 7.61 2.71
C LEU A 86 -16.12 8.38 1.44
N ASN A 87 -16.45 9.67 1.38
CA ASN A 87 -16.05 10.56 0.28
C ASN A 87 -14.58 11.02 0.43
N VAL A 88 -13.69 10.08 0.77
CA VAL A 88 -12.25 10.32 0.96
C VAL A 88 -11.46 9.33 0.12
N ARG A 89 -10.27 9.75 -0.34
CA ARG A 89 -9.39 8.86 -1.10
C ARG A 89 -8.78 7.81 -0.18
N PHE A 90 -8.65 6.59 -0.67
CA PHE A 90 -8.00 5.50 0.04
C PHE A 90 -6.57 5.87 0.47
N SER A 91 -5.81 6.55 -0.40
CA SER A 91 -4.46 7.02 -0.09
C SER A 91 -4.40 8.01 1.08
N THR A 92 -5.47 8.78 1.31
CA THR A 92 -5.58 9.67 2.47
C THR A 92 -5.83 8.87 3.75
N TYR A 93 -6.66 7.83 3.68
CA TYR A 93 -6.97 6.98 4.83
C TYR A 93 -5.82 6.05 5.22
N ALA A 94 -5.13 5.47 4.23
CA ALA A 94 -4.10 4.46 4.45
C ALA A 94 -2.76 5.03 4.96
N VAL A 95 -2.57 6.35 4.87
CA VAL A 95 -1.35 7.01 5.36
C VAL A 95 -1.64 7.58 6.74
N PRO A 96 -0.93 7.16 7.80
CA PRO A 96 -1.08 7.78 9.10
C PRO A 96 -0.61 9.24 9.02
N THR A 97 -1.55 10.18 9.12
CA THR A 97 -1.25 11.59 9.35
C THR A 97 -0.81 11.74 10.79
N ALA A 98 0.50 11.71 11.03
CA ALA A 98 1.11 12.12 12.29
C ALA A 98 1.08 13.65 12.42
#